data_AF-A0A447JR37-F1
#
_entry.id   AF-A0A447JR37-F1
#
_cell.length_a   1.000
_cell.length_b   1.000
_cell.length_c   1.000
_cell.angle_alpha   90.00
_cell.angle_beta   90.00
_cell.angle_gamma   90.00
#
_symmetry.space_group_name_H-M   'P 1'
#
loop_
_entity.id
_entity.type
_entity.pdbx_description
1 polymer ?
#
loop_
_entity_poly.entity_id
_entity_poly.type
_entity_poly.pdbx_seq_one_letter_code
_entity_poly.pdbx_strand_id
1 'polypeptide(L)'
;MDANALHRPKRFFGAARNVEEGGSLTIIATALIDTGSKMDEVIYEEFKGTGNMELHLSRKIAEKRVFPAIDYNRSGTRKEELLTTQEELQKMWILRKIIHPMG
;
A
#
# COMPACT_ATOMS: atom_id res chain seq x y z
N MET A 1 18.91 -6.65 -15.96
CA MET A 1 18.39 -5.31 -15.60
C MET A 1 19.54 -4.48 -15.10
N ASP A 2 19.66 -3.24 -15.55
CA ASP A 2 20.60 -2.31 -14.94
C ASP A 2 20.02 -1.84 -13.60
N ALA A 3 20.62 -2.27 -12.49
CA ALA A 3 20.19 -1.90 -11.15
C ALA A 3 20.11 -0.37 -10.94
N ASN A 4 20.85 0.40 -11.75
CA ASN A 4 20.85 1.86 -11.70
C ASN A 4 19.53 2.50 -12.16
N ALA A 5 18.72 1.81 -12.98
CA ALA A 5 17.46 2.36 -13.49
C ALA A 5 16.45 2.65 -12.38
N LEU A 6 16.49 1.88 -11.28
CA LEU A 6 15.57 2.03 -10.15
C LEU A 6 16.00 3.10 -9.14
N HIS A 7 17.24 3.60 -9.23
CA HIS A 7 17.78 4.55 -8.26
C HIS A 7 16.98 5.87 -8.23
N ARG A 8 16.68 6.45 -9.40
CA ARG A 8 15.90 7.71 -9.49
C ARG A 8 14.45 7.54 -9.01
N PRO A 9 13.68 6.54 -9.48
CA PRO A 9 12.34 6.26 -8.98
C PRO A 9 12.28 6.03 -7.46
N LYS A 10 13.23 5.25 -6.89
CA LYS A 10 13.28 5.03 -5.43
C LYS A 10 13.54 6.33 -4.67
N ARG A 11 14.46 7.17 -5.16
CA ARG A 11 14.74 8.48 -4.55
C ARG A 11 13.53 9.40 -4.59
N PHE A 12 12.77 9.39 -5.69
CA PHE A 12 11.54 10.17 -5.82
C PHE A 12 10.48 9.69 -4.82
N PHE A 13 10.22 8.38 -4.76
CA PHE A 13 9.21 7.83 -3.84
C PHE A 13 9.59 8.03 -2.37
N GLY A 14 10.89 7.89 -2.04
CA GLY A 14 11.43 8.18 -0.71
C GLY A 14 11.47 9.67 -0.31
N ALA A 15 11.06 10.59 -1.21
CA ALA A 15 10.89 11.99 -0.85
C ALA A 15 9.65 12.20 0.05
N ALA A 16 8.64 11.32 -0.04
CA ALA A 16 7.44 11.40 0.79
C ALA A 16 7.80 11.30 2.28
N ARG A 17 7.42 12.32 3.05
CA ARG A 17 7.66 12.41 4.50
C ARG A 17 6.83 13.52 5.13
N ASN A 18 6.55 13.36 6.42
CA ASN A 18 6.14 14.46 7.27
C ASN A 18 7.40 15.11 7.85
N VAL A 19 7.56 16.43 7.70
CA VAL A 19 8.75 17.16 8.19
C VAL A 19 8.45 17.79 9.54
N GLU A 20 9.32 17.62 10.54
CA GLU A 20 9.08 18.07 11.92
C GLU A 20 8.81 19.58 12.04
N GLU A 21 9.60 20.40 11.35
CA GLU A 21 9.49 21.88 11.38
C GLU A 21 8.98 22.45 10.05
N GLY A 22 8.24 21.66 9.27
CA GLY A 22 7.82 22.04 7.93
C GLY A 22 6.42 21.53 7.56
N GLY A 23 6.17 21.46 6.25
CA GLY A 23 4.97 20.81 5.72
C GLY A 23 5.12 19.29 5.61
N SER A 24 4.17 18.67 4.93
CA SER A 24 4.22 17.25 4.58
C SER A 24 4.16 17.05 3.07
N LEU A 25 4.82 15.99 2.60
CA LEU A 25 4.69 15.50 1.23
C LEU A 25 4.16 14.07 1.27
N THR A 26 2.93 13.89 0.79
CA THR A 26 2.32 12.56 0.59
C THR A 26 2.42 12.19 -0.89
N ILE A 27 3.02 11.04 -1.17
CA ILE A 27 3.05 10.45 -2.52
C ILE A 27 2.24 9.17 -2.49
N ILE A 28 1.23 9.07 -3.35
CA ILE A 28 0.50 7.83 -3.62
C ILE A 28 0.87 7.41 -5.04
N ALA A 29 1.47 6.24 -5.17
CA ALA A 29 1.87 5.68 -6.45
C ALA A 29 1.18 4.33 -6.68
N THR A 30 0.87 4.03 -7.93
CA THR A 30 0.35 2.74 -8.34
C THR A 30 1.49 1.82 -8.75
N ALA A 31 1.48 0.59 -8.25
CA ALA A 31 2.34 -0.48 -8.75
C ALA A 31 1.48 -1.47 -9.53
N LEU A 32 1.81 -1.69 -10.81
CA LEU A 32 1.14 -2.71 -11.62
C LEU A 32 1.68 -4.08 -11.21
N ILE A 33 0.76 -5.01 -10.97
CA ILE A 33 1.04 -6.41 -10.63
C ILE A 33 0.25 -7.34 -11.55
N ASP A 34 0.65 -8.61 -11.63
CA ASP A 34 -0.02 -9.63 -12.45
C ASP A 34 -0.18 -9.24 -13.93
N THR A 35 0.77 -8.47 -14.47
CA THR A 35 0.80 -8.03 -15.89
C THR A 35 1.43 -9.06 -16.82
N GLY A 36 2.15 -10.05 -16.27
CA GLY A 36 2.97 -11.01 -17.02
C GLY A 36 4.36 -10.47 -17.42
N SER A 37 4.66 -9.21 -17.08
CA SER A 37 5.97 -8.60 -17.29
C SER A 37 6.91 -8.92 -16.13
N LYS A 38 7.99 -9.67 -16.40
CA LYS A 38 9.08 -9.87 -15.43
C LYS A 38 9.69 -8.55 -14.94
N MET A 39 9.64 -7.50 -15.78
CA MET A 39 10.14 -6.19 -15.40
C MET A 39 9.26 -5.55 -14.33
N ASP A 40 7.94 -5.68 -14.45
CA ASP A 40 6.99 -5.14 -13.47
C ASP A 40 7.09 -5.91 -12.15
N GLU A 41 7.28 -7.23 -12.20
CA GLU A 41 7.51 -8.06 -11.01
C GLU A 41 8.76 -7.63 -10.24
N VAL A 42 9.88 -7.39 -10.94
CA VAL A 42 11.12 -6.91 -10.30
C VAL A 42 10.93 -5.49 -9.74
N ILE A 43 10.27 -4.59 -10.48
CA ILE A 43 9.96 -3.25 -9.97
C ILE A 43 9.12 -3.35 -8.69
N TYR A 44 8.07 -4.16 -8.69
CA TYR A 44 7.21 -4.33 -7.52
C TYR A 44 7.99 -4.82 -6.30
N GLU A 45 8.78 -5.89 -6.44
CA GLU A 45 9.58 -6.41 -5.32
C GLU A 45 10.65 -5.42 -4.84
N GLU A 46 11.24 -4.63 -5.74
CA GLU A 46 12.22 -3.59 -5.38
C GLU A 46 11.61 -2.41 -4.61
N PHE A 47 10.32 -2.14 -4.80
CA PHE A 47 9.59 -1.06 -4.12
C PHE A 47 8.81 -1.51 -2.88
N LYS A 48 8.56 -2.80 -2.75
CA LYS A 48 7.90 -3.40 -1.59
C LYS A 48 8.61 -2.99 -0.30
N GLY A 49 7.83 -2.56 0.70
CA GLY A 49 8.37 -2.05 1.97
C GLY A 49 8.96 -0.64 1.93
N THR A 50 9.09 0.01 0.77
CA THR A 50 9.51 1.42 0.68
C THR A 50 8.38 2.34 1.16
N GLY A 51 7.13 2.03 0.79
CA GLY A 51 5.95 2.78 1.22
C GLY A 51 5.52 2.44 2.65
N ASN A 52 4.96 3.40 3.38
CA ASN A 52 4.41 3.19 4.73
C ASN A 52 2.91 2.83 4.73
N MET A 53 2.26 2.89 3.57
CA MET A 53 0.87 2.51 3.35
C MET A 53 0.80 1.66 2.07
N GLU A 54 0.03 0.58 2.13
CA GLU A 54 -0.27 -0.27 0.97
C GLU A 54 -1.78 -0.49 0.86
N LEU A 55 -2.30 -0.32 -0.36
CA LEU A 55 -3.68 -0.62 -0.72
C LEU A 55 -3.69 -1.62 -1.87
N HIS A 56 -4.08 -2.85 -1.58
CA HIS A 56 -4.09 -3.96 -2.52
C HIS A 56 -5.45 -4.04 -3.20
N LEU A 57 -5.44 -4.09 -4.53
CA LEU A 57 -6.65 -4.32 -5.33
C LEU A 57 -6.68 -5.78 -5.79
N SER A 58 -7.86 -6.40 -5.71
CA SER A 58 -8.05 -7.82 -6.02
C SER A 58 -8.80 -8.02 -7.33
N ARG A 59 -8.15 -8.71 -8.28
CA ARG A 59 -8.77 -9.15 -9.54
C ARG A 59 -10.01 -10.01 -9.28
N LYS A 60 -9.95 -10.92 -8.31
CA LYS A 60 -11.08 -11.80 -7.91
C LYS A 60 -12.31 -11.01 -7.45
N ILE A 61 -12.12 -9.90 -6.73
CA ILE A 61 -13.23 -9.03 -6.28
C ILE A 61 -13.79 -8.26 -7.49
N ALA A 62 -12.93 -7.73 -8.35
CA ALA A 62 -13.34 -7.03 -9.57
C ALA A 62 -14.11 -7.92 -10.56
N GLU A 63 -13.69 -9.18 -10.73
CA GLU A 63 -14.39 -10.19 -11.57
C GLU A 63 -15.82 -10.48 -11.08
N LYS A 64 -16.06 -10.37 -9.77
CA LYS A 64 -17.40 -10.44 -9.16
C LYS A 64 -18.19 -9.13 -9.29
N ARG A 65 -17.65 -8.13 -9.99
CA ARG A 65 -18.23 -6.79 -10.20
C ARG A 65 -18.48 -6.01 -8.90
N VAL A 66 -17.70 -6.29 -7.85
CA VAL A 66 -17.76 -5.54 -6.59
C VAL A 66 -16.70 -4.43 -6.62
N PHE A 67 -17.13 -3.19 -6.37
CA PHE A 67 -16.26 -2.02 -6.39
C PHE A 67 -16.51 -1.14 -5.16
N PRO A 68 -15.45 -0.56 -4.56
CA PRO A 68 -14.04 -0.68 -4.95
C PRO A 68 -13.46 -2.08 -4.64
N ALA A 69 -12.63 -2.62 -5.54
CA ALA A 69 -12.14 -4.00 -5.47
C ALA A 69 -10.96 -4.17 -4.50
N ILE A 70 -11.11 -3.73 -3.25
CA ILE A 70 -10.04 -3.64 -2.25
C ILE A 70 -9.92 -4.97 -1.50
N ASP A 71 -8.69 -5.48 -1.41
CA ASP A 71 -8.33 -6.54 -0.46
C ASP A 71 -7.98 -5.92 0.89
N TYR A 72 -8.96 -5.88 1.80
CA TYR A 72 -8.81 -5.30 3.13
C TYR A 72 -7.83 -6.06 4.03
N ASN A 73 -7.63 -7.37 3.80
CA ASN A 73 -6.74 -8.18 4.61
C ASN A 73 -5.27 -7.89 4.28
N ARG A 74 -4.98 -7.63 3.00
CA ARG A 74 -3.63 -7.29 2.53
C ARG A 74 -3.33 -5.79 2.60
N SER A 75 -4.33 -4.94 2.80
CA SER A 75 -4.17 -3.48 2.85
C SER A 75 -4.00 -2.95 4.28
N GLY A 76 -3.12 -1.98 4.45
CA GLY A 76 -2.89 -1.34 5.74
C GLY A 76 -1.88 -0.19 5.70
N THR A 77 -1.84 0.57 6.79
CA THR A 77 -0.89 1.66 7.01
C THR A 77 -0.05 1.35 8.24
N ARG A 78 1.26 1.45 8.13
CA ARG A 78 2.18 1.33 9.27
C ARG A 78 1.95 2.49 10.23
N LYS A 79 1.98 2.19 11.54
CA LYS A 79 1.71 3.15 12.61
C LYS A 79 0.33 3.83 12.49
N GLU A 80 -0.70 3.08 12.13
CA GLU A 80 -2.08 3.60 12.01
C GLU A 80 -2.60 4.21 13.33
N GLU A 81 -2.04 3.81 14.48
CA GLU A 81 -2.32 4.41 15.79
C GLU A 81 -1.97 5.90 15.90
N LEU A 82 -1.12 6.43 15.00
CA LEU A 82 -0.82 7.86 14.91
C LEU A 82 -1.85 8.64 14.08
N LEU A 83 -2.73 7.94 13.35
CA LEU A 83 -3.68 8.53 12.39
C LEU A 83 -5.12 8.49 12.89
N THR A 84 -5.40 7.68 13.91
CA THR A 84 -6.75 7.44 14.41
C THR A 84 -6.82 7.60 15.91
N THR A 85 -8.00 7.90 16.44
CA THR A 85 -8.23 7.83 17.88
C THR A 85 -8.16 6.38 18.38
N GLN A 86 -7.94 6.20 19.68
CA GLN A 86 -7.90 4.87 20.30
C GLN A 86 -9.22 4.09 20.11
N GLU A 87 -10.36 4.80 20.14
CA GLU A 87 -11.68 4.21 19.94
C GLU A 87 -11.86 3.70 18.51
N GLU A 88 -11.46 4.49 17.51
CA GLU A 88 -11.48 4.09 16.10
C GLU A 88 -10.56 2.89 15.84
N LEU A 89 -9.35 2.92 16.39
CA LEU A 89 -8.37 1.84 16.25
C LEU A 89 -8.93 0.51 16.78
N GLN A 90 -9.56 0.52 17.94
CA GLN A 90 -10.21 -0.67 18.51
C GLN A 90 -11.34 -1.19 17.60
N LYS A 91 -12.19 -0.31 17.08
CA LYS A 91 -13.26 -0.70 16.14
C LYS A 91 -12.69 -1.28 14.85
N MET A 92 -11.64 -0.68 14.29
CA MET A 92 -10.96 -1.19 13.11
C MET A 92 -10.37 -2.58 13.33
N TRP A 93 -9.76 -2.84 14.48
CA TRP A 93 -9.22 -4.17 14.82
C TRP A 93 -10.31 -5.22 14.98
N ILE A 94 -11.43 -4.88 15.63
CA ILE A 94 -12.59 -5.78 15.73
C ILE A 94 -13.11 -6.10 14.32
N LEU A 95 -13.29 -5.08 13.49
CA LEU A 95 -13.74 -5.24 12.11
C LEU A 95 -12.79 -6.17 11.33
N ARG A 96 -11.49 -5.92 11.38
CA ARG A 96 -10.49 -6.79 10.72
C ARG A 96 -10.58 -8.24 11.21
N LYS A 97 -10.74 -8.49 12.51
CA LYS A 97 -10.90 -9.85 13.06
C LYS A 97 -12.15 -10.57 12.55
N ILE A 98 -13.24 -9.84 12.32
CA ILE A 98 -14.49 -10.41 11.80
C ILE A 98 -14.36 -10.74 10.31
N ILE A 99 -13.76 -9.84 9.53
CA ILE A 99 -13.72 -10.02 8.07
C ILE A 99 -12.57 -10.97 7.63
N HIS A 100 -11.50 -11.11 8.41
CA HIS A 100 -10.39 -12.01 8.08
C HIS A 100 -10.80 -13.48 7.82
N PRO A 101 -11.60 -14.14 8.68
CA PRO A 101 -12.06 -15.51 8.45
C PRO A 101 -13.15 -15.65 7.36
N MET A 102 -13.66 -14.55 6.80
CA MET A 102 -14.71 -14.56 5.77
C MET A 102 -14.15 -14.51 4.32
N GLY A 103 -12.81 -14.51 4.16
CA GLY A 103 -12.11 -14.38 2.88
C GLY A 103 -11.74 -15.70 2.20
#